data_AF-A0A9D3LZF7-F1
#
_entry.id   AF-A0A9D3LZF7-F1
#
_cell.length_a   1.000
_cell.length_b   1.000
_cell.length_c   1.000
_cell.angle_alpha   90.00
_cell.angle_beta   90.00
_cell.angle_gamma   90.00
#
_symmetry.space_group_name_H-M   'P 1'
#
loop_
_entity.id
_entity.type
_entity.pdbx_description
1 polymer ?
#
loop_
_entity_poly.entity_id
_entity_poly.type
_entity_poly.pdbx_seq_one_letter_code
_entity_poly.pdbx_strand_id
1 'polypeptide(L)' 'MCEYMINPTSPPPEKYMMNSVLENFTILLVVTNRDTQETLLCMACVFEVSNSEHGAQHHIYRLVKE' A
#
# COMPACT_ATOMS: atom_id res chain seq x y z
N MET A 1 -10.58 4.47 -7.59
CA MET A 1 -10.32 4.19 -6.15
C MET A 1 -11.68 3.92 -5.51
N CYS A 2 -11.81 2.93 -4.64
CA CYS A 2 -13.09 2.69 -3.95
C CYS A 2 -13.35 3.81 -2.92
N GLU A 3 -14.60 3.96 -2.48
CA GLU A 3 -14.99 5.03 -1.54
C GLU A 3 -14.16 5.03 -0.25
N TYR A 4 -13.79 3.84 0.25
CA TYR A 4 -12.92 3.68 1.43
C TYR A 4 -11.55 4.34 1.25
N MET A 5 -10.99 4.29 0.04
CA MET A 5 -9.69 4.89 -0.26
C MET A 5 -9.78 6.41 -0.50
N ILE A 6 -10.98 6.92 -0.81
CA ILE A 6 -11.23 8.34 -1.09
C ILE A 6 -11.62 9.09 0.18
N ASN A 7 -12.34 8.42 1.09
CA ASN A 7 -12.82 8.97 2.35
C ASN A 7 -12.07 8.36 3.53
N PRO A 8 -10.79 8.71 3.76
CA PRO A 8 -10.14 8.38 5.02
C PRO A 8 -10.97 9.06 6.12
N THR A 9 -11.60 8.27 6.99
CA THR A 9 -12.51 8.75 8.04
C THR A 9 -11.75 9.52 9.14
N SER A 10 -11.30 10.75 8.85
CA SER A 10 -10.98 11.85 9.79
C SER A 10 -10.32 13.02 9.02
N PRO A 11 -10.39 14.28 9.50
CA PRO A 11 -9.49 15.32 9.02
C PRO A 11 -8.04 14.86 9.24
N PRO A 12 -7.12 15.08 8.27
CA PRO A 12 -5.76 14.57 8.35
C PRO A 12 -5.11 15.11 9.62
N PRO A 13 -4.75 14.24 10.58
CA PRO A 13 -3.97 14.69 11.71
C PRO A 13 -2.59 15.14 11.21
N GLU A 14 -1.83 15.87 12.02
CA GLU A 14 -0.49 16.37 11.65
C GLU A 14 0.34 15.30 10.94
N LYS A 15 1.24 15.70 10.02
CA LYS A 15 1.96 14.79 9.11
C LYS A 15 2.58 13.55 9.80
N TYR A 16 3.01 13.69 11.06
CA TYR A 16 3.54 12.58 11.86
C TYR A 16 2.50 11.49 12.16
N MET A 17 1.23 11.85 12.34
CA MET A 17 0.13 10.92 12.61
C MET A 17 -0.35 10.18 11.36
N MET A 18 -0.10 10.71 10.16
CA MET A 18 -0.45 10.03 8.92
C MET A 18 0.35 8.73 8.77
N ASN A 19 1.64 8.73 9.11
CA ASN A 19 2.46 7.52 9.06
C ASN A 19 2.00 6.47 10.08
N SER A 20 1.57 6.88 11.29
CA SER A 20 1.02 5.94 12.29
C SER A 20 -0.28 5.25 11.84
N VAL A 21 -1.10 5.94 11.05
CA VAL A 21 -2.27 5.30 10.40
C VAL A 21 -1.82 4.34 9.30
N LEU A 22 -0.83 4.75 8.49
CA LEU A 22 -0.33 3.96 7.37
C LEU A 22 0.44 2.70 7.79
N GLU A 23 1.02 2.66 9.00
CA GLU A 23 1.67 1.46 9.58
C GLU A 23 0.74 0.24 9.59
N ASN A 24 -0.56 0.47 9.76
CA ASN A 24 -1.57 -0.58 9.82
C ASN A 24 -2.41 -0.67 8.53
N PHE A 25 -2.07 0.13 7.51
CA PHE A 25 -2.74 0.14 6.22
C PHE A 25 -1.86 -0.53 5.16
N THR A 26 -2.33 -1.66 4.64
CA THR A 26 -1.63 -2.41 3.59
C THR A 26 -2.58 -2.77 2.47
N ILE A 27 -2.06 -2.85 1.24
CA ILE A 27 -2.80 -3.39 0.09
C ILE A 27 -2.10 -4.66 -0.37
N LEU A 28 -2.86 -5.76 -0.49
CA LEU A 28 -2.37 -7.00 -1.09
C LEU A 28 -2.96 -7.14 -2.50
N LEU A 29 -2.11 -7.07 -3.51
CA LEU A 29 -2.46 -7.32 -4.90
C LEU A 29 -2.14 -8.77 -5.24
N VAL A 30 -3.16 -9.55 -5.61
CA VAL A 30 -3.00 -10.92 -6.09
C VAL A 30 -3.54 -10.98 -7.51
N VAL A 31 -2.66 -11.33 -8.46
CA VAL A 31 -3.03 -11.57 -9.85
C VAL A 31 -3.05 -13.08 -10.06
N THR A 32 -4.21 -13.61 -10.42
CA THR A 32 -4.42 -15.04 -10.68
C THR A 32 -4.78 -15.29 -12.13
N ASN A 33 -4.34 -16.43 -12.66
CA ASN A 33 -4.89 -16.97 -13.88
C ASN A 33 -6.32 -17.44 -13.60
N ARG A 34 -7.29 -16.95 -14.39
CA ARG A 34 -8.71 -17.24 -14.17
C ARG A 34 -9.06 -18.73 -14.30
N ASP A 35 -8.41 -19.42 -15.24
CA ASP A 35 -8.78 -20.80 -15.58
C ASP A 35 -8.09 -21.79 -14.65
N THR A 36 -6.82 -21.56 -14.33
CA THR A 36 -6.03 -22.48 -13.48
C THR A 36 -6.02 -22.11 -12.00
N GLN A 37 -6.49 -20.90 -11.67
CA GLN A 37 -6.34 -20.28 -10.34
C GLN A 37 -4.88 -20.11 -9.89
N GLU A 38 -3.92 -20.29 -10.81
CA GLU A 38 -2.50 -20.11 -10.52
C GLU A 38 -2.20 -18.65 -10.16
N THR A 39 -1.42 -18.43 -9.10
CA THR A 39 -0.98 -17.08 -8.72
C THR A 39 0.17 -16.66 -9.63
N LEU A 40 -0.07 -15.66 -10.48
CA LEU A 40 0.91 -15.10 -11.41
C LEU A 40 1.78 -14.02 -10.74
N LEU A 41 1.18 -13.24 -9.84
CA LEU A 41 1.87 -12.19 -9.09
C LEU A 41 1.19 -11.99 -7.74
N CYS A 42 1.99 -11.83 -6.69
CA CYS A 42 1.53 -11.41 -5.37
C CYS A 42 2.42 -10.27 -4.89
N MET A 43 1.82 -9.10 -4.63
CA MET A 43 2.53 -7.90 -4.19
C MET A 43 1.86 -7.34 -2.94
N ALA A 44 2.63 -7.19 -1.88
CA ALA A 44 2.23 -6.47 -0.68
C ALA A 44 2.75 -5.04 -0.74
N CYS A 45 1.86 -4.06 -0.63
CA CYS A 45 2.17 -2.64 -0.62
C CYS A 45 2.03 -2.10 0.80
N VAL A 46 3.10 -1.48 1.28
CA VAL A 46 3.15 -0.67 2.51
C VAL A 46 3.40 0.79 2.12
N PHE A 47 2.96 1.73 2.94
CA PHE A 47 2.90 3.14 2.55
C PHE A 47 3.49 4.04 3.62
N GLU A 48 4.06 5.16 3.17
CA GLU A 48 4.49 6.27 4.00
C GLU A 48 4.19 7.59 3.28
N VAL A 49 4.01 8.66 4.04
CA VAL A 49 3.89 10.00 3.47
C VAL A 49 5.27 10.54 3.12
N SER A 50 5.48 10.88 1.85
CA SER A 50 6.74 11.45 1.37
C SER A 50 7.11 12.72 2.13
N ASN A 51 8.35 12.77 2.60
CA ASN A 51 8.98 13.98 3.14
C ASN A 51 9.74 14.77 2.07
N SER A 52 9.82 14.27 0.84
CA SER A 52 10.57 14.93 -0.22
C SER A 52 9.72 15.97 -0.94
N GLU A 53 10.35 17.07 -1.33
CA GLU A 53 9.77 18.04 -2.28
C GLU A 53 9.62 17.44 -3.69
N HIS A 54 10.26 16.30 -3.96
CA HIS A 54 10.38 15.67 -5.28
C HIS A 54 9.27 14.64 -5.57
N GLY A 55 8.17 14.64 -4.80
CA GLY A 55 6.98 13.81 -5.05
C GLY A 55 7.01 12.42 -4.43
N ALA A 56 6.22 11.50 -5.00
CA ALA A 56 6.09 10.12 -4.51
C ALA A 56 7.31 9.27 -4.90
N GLN A 57 7.74 8.40 -3.99
CA GLN A 57 8.87 7.47 -4.17
C GLN A 57 8.43 6.05 -3.84
N HIS A 58 9.13 5.04 -4.34
CA HIS A 58 8.84 3.63 -4.03
C HIS A 58 10.11 2.77 -4.08
N HIS A 59 10.10 1.68 -3.31
CA HIS A 59 11.12 0.65 -3.34
C HIS A 59 10.45 -0.71 -3.55
N ILE A 60 11.07 -1.56 -4.38
CA ILE A 60 10.52 -2.89 -4.72
C ILE A 60 11.48 -3.95 -4.18
N TYR A 61 10.93 -4.86 -3.39
CA TYR A 61 11.67 -5.96 -2.78
C TYR A 61 11.09 -7.30 -3.21
N ARG A 62 11.96 -8.29 -3.41
CA ARG A 62 11.52 -9.68 -3.62
C ARG A 62 11.27 -10.31 -2.25
N LEU A 63 10.03 -10.73 -2.00
CA LEU A 63 9.67 -11.44 -0.79
C LEU A 63 10.25 -12.86 -0.82
N VAL A 64 10.96 -13.24 0.24
CA VAL A 64 11.52 -14.58 0.45
C VAL A 64 11.07 -15.08 1.82
N LYS A 65 10.85 -16.39 1.94
CA LYS A 65 10.60 -17.05 3.22
C LYS A 65 11.88 -17.78 3.62
N GLU A 66 12.34 -17.55 4.85
CA GLU A 66 13.43 -18.35 5.45
C GLU A 66 13.00 -19.80 5.70
#